data_AF-A0A955J174-F1
#
_entry.id   AF-A0A955J174-F1
#
_cell.length_a   1.000
_cell.length_b   1.000
_cell.length_c   1.000
_cell.angle_alpha   90.00
_cell.angle_beta   90.00
_cell.angle_gamma   90.00
#
_symmetry.space_group_name_H-M   'P 1'
#
loop_
_entity.id
_entity.type
_entity.pdbx_description
1 polymer ?
#
loop_
_entity_poly.entity_id
_entity_poly.type
_entity_poly.pdbx_seq_one_letter_code
_entity_poly.pdbx_strand_id
1 'polypeptide(L)'
;MSTPPQVARRKSWQVGDWRVGRSAAGEGIAWAIIIGLVAFIAGMNFIHAYFPSSDRPKLTAGEADNLQLRMITRYFVGSNDMFRGALPEDAILDNYKPFLEADASEFDRIRSIMALGELIGAERALDELDQMEMDAAARAEEHAAGLAGEGDATAGDAGAEDGPGATYSPYDDPETPGDIALLRTVYTEGAGGALTDAQRDELIKRHGWFGKLAASFGREKTEPLRAEIMGNAYRTVAVFFTAIAVVGSAMLAGVVLFVVAIILIGKGKIRFALRDDLARVRDRRAWPYVGVMAGFLVLFFAISLGVGSLPASLGESLMPFAIWLALGAALFPMMVGVPFGDLRRTLGWHSGKGVVREMGAGVVGYITLLPVAGVGVLIVLVLTVIGGLYGLEPQGHPAADKISTDPGVAIPLYILACIWAPVVEETMFRGGFYRYLRGTHWLAYPIVAGLVQGFFFAVIHPQGILAVPALMALGFNFAMIREWRGSLIGCMTAHALNNGFVFTMLLFAIG
;
A
#
# COMPACT_ATOMS: atom_id res chain seq x y z
N MET A 1 60.14 10.44 -28.12
CA MET A 1 58.67 10.31 -28.25
C MET A 1 58.24 9.10 -27.45
N SER A 2 57.86 9.31 -26.19
CA SER A 2 57.31 8.27 -25.31
C SER A 2 55.87 7.99 -25.73
N THR A 3 55.59 6.75 -26.08
CA THR A 3 54.24 6.23 -26.31
C THR A 3 53.33 6.57 -25.12
N PRO A 4 52.08 7.07 -25.36
CA PRO A 4 51.13 7.28 -24.28
C PRO A 4 50.81 5.95 -23.59
N PRO A 5 50.55 5.93 -22.27
CA PRO A 5 50.12 4.72 -21.59
C PRO A 5 48.79 4.26 -22.20
N GLN A 6 48.77 3.03 -22.67
CA GLN A 6 47.58 2.38 -23.18
C GLN A 6 46.48 2.45 -22.11
N VAL A 7 45.41 3.18 -22.42
CA VAL A 7 44.15 3.13 -21.67
C VAL A 7 43.67 1.68 -21.74
N ALA A 8 43.91 0.93 -20.66
CA ALA A 8 43.50 -0.46 -20.54
C ALA A 8 41.99 -0.56 -20.81
N ARG A 9 41.68 -1.29 -21.88
CA ARG A 9 40.35 -1.46 -22.47
C ARG A 9 39.32 -1.94 -21.43
N ARG A 10 38.15 -1.29 -21.48
CA ARG A 10 36.82 -1.62 -20.92
C ARG A 10 36.74 -2.86 -20.00
N LYS A 11 36.52 -2.57 -18.71
CA LYS A 11 35.96 -3.48 -17.70
C LYS A 11 34.73 -4.20 -18.25
N SER A 12 34.78 -5.51 -18.47
CA SER A 12 33.59 -6.30 -18.73
C SER A 12 32.74 -6.32 -17.44
N TRP A 13 31.45 -5.97 -17.58
CA TRP A 13 30.43 -6.07 -16.53
C TRP A 13 30.03 -7.52 -16.25
N GLN A 14 30.43 -8.43 -17.13
CA GLN A 14 30.21 -9.86 -17.00
C GLN A 14 31.08 -10.42 -15.87
N VAL A 15 30.41 -11.07 -14.92
CA VAL A 15 31.07 -11.97 -13.99
C VAL A 15 31.47 -13.19 -14.85
N GLY A 16 32.77 -13.47 -15.02
CA GLY A 16 33.27 -14.40 -16.06
C GLY A 16 32.77 -15.85 -15.94
N ASP A 17 32.80 -16.62 -17.04
CA ASP A 17 32.45 -18.04 -17.22
C ASP A 17 31.78 -18.74 -16.01
N TRP A 18 30.56 -18.29 -15.67
CA TRP A 18 29.67 -19.06 -14.79
C TRP A 18 29.17 -20.21 -15.62
N ARG A 19 29.67 -21.42 -15.34
CA ARG A 19 29.23 -22.62 -16.03
C ARG A 19 27.74 -22.78 -15.75
N VAL A 20 26.92 -22.59 -16.80
CA VAL A 20 25.56 -23.12 -16.90
C VAL A 20 25.69 -24.66 -16.97
N GLY A 21 26.15 -25.26 -15.86
CA GLY A 21 26.43 -26.69 -15.76
C GLY A 21 25.29 -27.39 -15.03
N ARG A 22 24.57 -28.25 -15.78
CA ARG A 22 23.61 -29.29 -15.34
C ARG A 22 22.79 -28.87 -14.09
N SER A 23 21.59 -28.30 -14.21
CA SER A 23 20.43 -28.84 -14.94
C SER A 23 19.59 -27.72 -15.57
N ALA A 24 19.60 -27.61 -16.91
CA ALA A 24 18.63 -26.78 -17.64
C ALA A 24 17.17 -27.10 -17.24
N ALA A 25 16.91 -28.36 -16.87
CA ALA A 25 15.62 -28.79 -16.33
C ALA A 25 15.26 -28.13 -14.99
N GLY A 26 16.18 -28.03 -14.03
CA GLY A 26 15.89 -27.44 -12.72
C GLY A 26 15.63 -25.94 -12.81
N GLU A 27 16.42 -25.25 -13.64
CA GLU A 27 16.22 -23.84 -13.96
C GLU A 27 14.90 -23.60 -14.70
N GLY A 28 14.59 -24.43 -15.69
CA GLY A 28 13.32 -24.36 -16.44
C GLY A 28 12.10 -24.58 -15.56
N ILE A 29 12.13 -25.58 -14.66
CA ILE A 29 11.06 -25.83 -13.70
C ILE A 29 10.88 -24.63 -12.76
N ALA A 30 11.97 -24.09 -12.22
CA ALA A 30 11.91 -22.93 -11.33
C ALA A 30 11.27 -21.72 -12.02
N TRP A 31 11.64 -21.45 -13.28
CA TRP A 31 11.02 -20.38 -14.07
C TRP A 31 9.55 -20.65 -14.38
N ALA A 32 9.18 -21.88 -14.75
CA ALA A 32 7.78 -22.23 -14.99
C ALA A 32 6.92 -21.98 -13.74
N ILE A 33 7.42 -22.33 -12.56
CA ILE A 33 6.77 -22.05 -11.27
C ILE A 33 6.66 -20.54 -11.03
N ILE A 34 7.77 -19.80 -11.19
CA ILE A 34 7.78 -18.35 -10.94
C ILE A 34 6.79 -17.64 -11.87
N ILE A 35 6.85 -17.89 -13.17
CA ILE A 35 5.96 -17.25 -14.13
C ILE A 35 4.50 -17.65 -13.89
N GLY A 36 4.23 -18.95 -13.65
CA GLY A 36 2.89 -19.43 -13.38
C GLY A 36 2.26 -18.79 -12.14
N LEU A 37 2.98 -18.79 -11.01
CA LEU A 37 2.47 -18.21 -9.75
C LEU A 37 2.40 -16.68 -9.80
N VAL A 38 3.37 -16.01 -10.43
CA VAL A 38 3.34 -14.55 -10.58
C VAL A 38 2.20 -14.13 -11.49
N ALA A 39 1.96 -14.82 -12.61
CA ALA A 39 0.83 -14.55 -13.48
C ALA A 39 -0.51 -14.81 -12.79
N PHE A 40 -0.59 -15.87 -11.97
CA PHE A 40 -1.76 -16.15 -11.15
C PHE A 40 -2.02 -15.03 -10.14
N ILE A 41 -1.01 -14.63 -9.35
CA ILE A 41 -1.13 -13.54 -8.35
C ILE A 41 -1.50 -12.22 -9.02
N ALA A 42 -0.80 -11.85 -10.10
CA ALA A 42 -1.08 -10.63 -10.84
C ALA A 42 -2.47 -10.64 -11.48
N GLY A 43 -2.89 -11.81 -12.00
CA GLY A 43 -4.23 -12.01 -12.55
C GLY A 43 -5.32 -11.88 -11.48
N MET A 44 -5.12 -12.45 -10.29
CA MET A 44 -6.03 -12.27 -9.15
C MET A 44 -6.11 -10.81 -8.71
N ASN A 45 -4.97 -10.13 -8.58
CA ASN A 45 -4.93 -8.69 -8.25
C ASN A 45 -5.66 -7.86 -9.31
N PHE A 46 -5.52 -8.21 -10.59
CA PHE A 46 -6.24 -7.56 -11.69
C PHE A 46 -7.74 -7.83 -11.60
N ILE A 47 -8.17 -9.07 -11.39
CA ILE A 47 -9.59 -9.41 -11.26
C ILE A 47 -10.21 -8.67 -10.08
N HIS A 48 -9.58 -8.66 -8.91
CA HIS A 48 -10.07 -7.92 -7.75
C HIS A 48 -10.11 -6.40 -7.98
N ALA A 49 -9.22 -5.87 -8.82
CA ALA A 49 -9.21 -4.44 -9.15
C ALA A 49 -10.31 -4.02 -10.14
N TYR A 50 -10.60 -4.85 -11.13
CA TYR A 50 -11.49 -4.48 -12.25
C TYR A 50 -12.88 -5.13 -12.19
N PHE A 51 -13.01 -6.23 -11.46
CA PHE A 51 -14.26 -6.92 -11.21
C PHE A 51 -14.42 -7.10 -9.70
N PRO A 52 -14.60 -6.00 -8.94
CA PRO A 52 -14.96 -6.11 -7.54
C PRO A 52 -16.21 -6.98 -7.45
N SER A 53 -16.20 -7.99 -6.58
CA SER A 53 -17.40 -8.74 -6.25
C SER A 53 -18.50 -7.75 -5.89
N SER A 54 -19.74 -7.98 -6.34
CA SER A 54 -20.93 -7.23 -5.91
C SER A 54 -21.05 -7.20 -4.38
N ASP A 55 -20.44 -8.18 -3.70
CA ASP A 55 -20.20 -8.22 -2.27
C ASP A 55 -18.99 -7.36 -1.85
N ARG A 56 -18.95 -6.07 -2.22
CA ARG A 56 -18.20 -5.14 -1.37
C ARG A 56 -18.98 -5.18 -0.04
N PRO A 57 -18.37 -5.51 1.11
CA PRO A 57 -19.06 -5.31 2.37
C PRO A 57 -19.43 -3.84 2.43
N LYS A 58 -20.73 -3.55 2.24
CA LYS A 58 -21.27 -2.22 2.48
C LYS A 58 -20.93 -1.95 3.95
N LEU A 59 -20.20 -0.87 4.21
CA LEU A 59 -19.84 -0.50 5.57
C LEU A 59 -21.12 -0.51 6.42
N THR A 60 -21.18 -1.41 7.40
CA THR A 60 -22.33 -1.57 8.29
C THR A 60 -22.20 -0.63 9.49
N ALA A 61 -23.32 -0.35 10.15
CA ALA A 61 -23.35 0.47 11.35
C ALA A 61 -22.31 -0.01 12.39
N GLY A 62 -21.32 0.84 12.70
CA GLY A 62 -20.24 0.52 13.65
C GLY A 62 -18.94 0.00 13.03
N GLU A 63 -18.86 -0.21 11.70
CA GLU A 63 -17.58 -0.43 11.03
C GLU A 63 -16.78 0.88 10.93
N ALA A 64 -15.47 0.75 11.12
CA ALA A 64 -14.54 1.85 11.29
C ALA A 64 -14.59 2.83 10.10
N ASP A 65 -14.62 4.14 10.41
CA ASP A 65 -14.75 5.18 9.38
C ASP A 65 -13.83 4.92 8.18
N ASN A 66 -14.35 5.16 6.97
CA ASN A 66 -13.55 5.17 5.75
C ASN A 66 -12.32 6.05 5.99
N LEU A 67 -11.16 5.40 6.07
CA LEU A 67 -9.96 6.06 6.55
C LEU A 67 -9.53 7.17 5.60
N GLN A 68 -9.66 6.95 4.30
CA GLN A 68 -9.36 7.95 3.28
C GLN A 68 -10.23 9.19 3.49
N LEU A 69 -11.55 9.01 3.62
CA LEU A 69 -12.49 10.10 3.86
C LEU A 69 -12.16 10.85 5.16
N ARG A 70 -11.83 10.12 6.24
CA ARG A 70 -11.43 10.69 7.54
C ARG A 70 -10.14 11.51 7.44
N MET A 71 -9.12 10.98 6.76
CA MET A 71 -7.84 11.68 6.57
C MET A 71 -8.01 12.97 5.76
N ILE A 72 -8.70 12.87 4.62
CA ILE A 72 -9.01 14.01 3.74
C ILE A 72 -9.78 15.06 4.55
N THR A 73 -10.84 14.66 5.26
CA THR A 73 -11.64 15.60 6.05
C THR A 73 -10.84 16.28 7.16
N ARG A 74 -10.05 15.54 7.94
CA ARG A 74 -9.17 16.14 8.96
C ARG A 74 -8.16 17.11 8.36
N TYR A 75 -7.58 16.77 7.22
CA TYR A 75 -6.66 17.63 6.50
C TYR A 75 -7.35 18.92 6.05
N PHE A 76 -8.51 18.83 5.40
CA PHE A 76 -9.27 19.98 4.94
C PHE A 76 -9.75 20.84 6.11
N VAL A 77 -10.35 20.27 7.16
CA VAL A 77 -10.83 21.01 8.34
C VAL A 77 -9.67 21.74 9.02
N GLY A 78 -8.56 21.04 9.26
CA GLY A 78 -7.38 21.63 9.90
C GLY A 78 -6.73 22.71 9.04
N SER A 79 -6.65 22.50 7.72
CA SER A 79 -6.04 23.45 6.79
C SER A 79 -6.92 24.68 6.59
N ASN A 80 -8.24 24.49 6.44
CA ASN A 80 -9.20 25.56 6.30
C ASN A 80 -9.14 26.49 7.52
N ASP A 81 -9.05 25.91 8.71
CA ASP A 81 -8.94 26.66 9.95
C ASP A 81 -7.58 27.37 10.10
N MET A 82 -6.47 26.64 9.89
CA MET A 82 -5.11 27.16 10.07
C MET A 82 -4.77 28.26 9.06
N PHE A 83 -5.28 28.15 7.83
CA PHE A 83 -5.04 29.08 6.73
C PHE A 83 -6.23 30.01 6.44
N ARG A 84 -7.21 30.12 7.35
CA ARG A 84 -8.33 31.07 7.31
C ARG A 84 -9.17 31.01 6.02
N GLY A 85 -9.66 29.84 5.63
CA GLY A 85 -10.56 29.75 4.47
C GLY A 85 -9.83 29.73 3.12
N ALA A 86 -8.52 29.48 3.09
CA ALA A 86 -7.73 29.60 1.86
C ALA A 86 -8.00 28.51 0.81
N LEU A 87 -8.83 27.51 1.11
CA LEU A 87 -9.14 26.41 0.20
C LEU A 87 -10.37 26.76 -0.66
N PRO A 88 -10.23 26.75 -1.99
CA PRO A 88 -11.37 26.95 -2.90
C PRO A 88 -12.46 25.88 -2.69
N GLU A 89 -13.73 26.29 -2.81
CA GLU A 89 -14.88 25.40 -2.61
C GLU A 89 -14.93 24.28 -3.65
N ASP A 90 -14.62 24.57 -4.91
CA ASP A 90 -14.50 23.59 -5.99
C ASP A 90 -13.46 22.52 -5.67
N ALA A 91 -12.31 22.93 -5.11
CA ALA A 91 -11.28 21.99 -4.69
C ALA A 91 -11.74 21.09 -3.53
N ILE A 92 -12.58 21.58 -2.63
CA ILE A 92 -13.20 20.76 -1.58
C ILE A 92 -14.16 19.76 -2.23
N LEU A 93 -15.13 20.24 -3.02
CA LEU A 93 -16.16 19.42 -3.65
C LEU A 93 -15.60 18.30 -4.53
N ASP A 94 -14.56 18.57 -5.32
CA ASP A 94 -13.90 17.57 -6.16
C ASP A 94 -13.36 16.38 -5.36
N ASN A 95 -12.93 16.59 -4.11
CA ASN A 95 -12.44 15.52 -3.24
C ASN A 95 -13.56 14.72 -2.55
N TYR A 96 -14.76 15.29 -2.42
CA TYR A 96 -15.92 14.62 -1.82
C TYR A 96 -16.86 13.97 -2.82
N LYS A 97 -16.81 14.40 -4.10
CA LYS A 97 -17.67 13.89 -5.16
C LYS A 97 -17.77 12.35 -5.22
N PRO A 98 -16.66 11.58 -5.19
CA PRO A 98 -16.73 10.11 -5.24
C PRO A 98 -17.49 9.48 -4.05
N PHE A 99 -17.63 10.22 -2.95
CA PHE A 99 -18.33 9.77 -1.74
C PHE A 99 -19.77 10.29 -1.65
N LEU A 100 -20.20 11.15 -2.57
CA LEU A 100 -21.54 11.73 -2.62
C LEU A 100 -22.42 11.12 -3.71
N GLU A 101 -21.80 10.49 -4.71
CA GLU A 101 -22.48 9.80 -5.82
C GLU A 101 -23.45 8.72 -5.31
N ALA A 102 -24.51 8.45 -6.07
CA ALA A 102 -25.63 7.62 -5.62
C ALA A 102 -25.22 6.16 -5.34
N ASP A 103 -24.18 5.65 -5.99
CA ASP A 103 -23.61 4.32 -5.80
C ASP A 103 -22.59 4.24 -4.65
N ALA A 104 -22.21 5.36 -4.06
CA ALA A 104 -21.37 5.39 -2.87
C ALA A 104 -22.09 4.77 -1.66
N SER A 105 -21.30 4.28 -0.69
CA SER A 105 -21.84 3.78 0.57
C SER A 105 -22.65 4.88 1.27
N GLU A 106 -23.83 4.51 1.74
CA GLU A 106 -24.73 5.41 2.45
C GLU A 106 -24.08 6.09 3.66
N PHE A 107 -23.25 5.36 4.41
CA PHE A 107 -22.44 5.91 5.50
C PHE A 107 -21.42 6.94 5.02
N ASP A 108 -20.73 6.67 3.90
CA ASP A 108 -19.75 7.61 3.35
C ASP A 108 -20.41 8.87 2.79
N ARG A 109 -21.63 8.75 2.23
CA ARG A 109 -22.45 9.91 1.84
C ARG A 109 -22.77 10.77 3.06
N ILE A 110 -23.35 10.19 4.12
CA ILE A 110 -23.68 10.94 5.35
C ILE A 110 -22.43 11.59 5.95
N ARG A 111 -21.31 10.86 6.07
CA ARG A 111 -20.04 11.39 6.62
C ARG A 111 -19.48 12.52 5.76
N SER A 112 -19.64 12.43 4.44
CA SER A 112 -19.25 13.50 3.50
C SER A 112 -20.11 14.74 3.68
N ILE A 113 -21.43 14.58 3.85
CA ILE A 113 -22.34 15.67 4.20
C ILE A 113 -21.91 16.34 5.50
N MET A 114 -21.55 15.56 6.52
CA MET A 114 -21.05 16.11 7.79
C MET A 114 -19.79 16.97 7.59
N ALA A 115 -18.89 16.51 6.72
CA ALA A 115 -17.66 17.23 6.37
C ALA A 115 -17.93 18.51 5.58
N LEU A 116 -18.83 18.48 4.59
CA LEU A 116 -19.21 19.65 3.80
C LEU A 116 -19.90 20.72 4.65
N GLY A 117 -20.74 20.30 5.60
CA GLY A 117 -21.37 21.20 6.56
C GLY A 117 -20.35 22.02 7.34
N GLU A 118 -19.25 21.38 7.76
CA GLU A 118 -18.14 22.04 8.43
C GLU A 118 -17.29 22.92 7.51
N LEU A 119 -16.98 22.44 6.30
CA LEU A 119 -15.99 23.05 5.41
C LEU A 119 -16.55 24.21 4.59
N ILE A 120 -17.79 24.06 4.11
CA ILE A 120 -18.46 24.99 3.21
C ILE A 120 -19.57 25.72 3.95
N GLY A 121 -20.39 24.98 4.70
CA GLY A 121 -21.44 25.55 5.54
C GLY A 121 -22.71 24.70 5.60
N ALA A 122 -23.60 25.09 6.51
CA ALA A 122 -24.85 24.39 6.77
C ALA A 122 -25.78 24.27 5.54
N GLU A 123 -25.89 25.33 4.73
CA GLU A 123 -26.72 25.34 3.52
C GLU A 123 -26.30 24.22 2.55
N ARG A 124 -25.00 24.08 2.31
CA ARG A 124 -24.48 23.01 1.43
C ARG A 124 -24.77 21.61 1.98
N ALA A 125 -24.66 21.42 3.29
CA ALA A 125 -25.00 20.12 3.89
C ALA A 125 -26.50 19.82 3.76
N LEU A 126 -27.38 20.81 3.90
CA LEU A 126 -28.82 20.65 3.72
C LEU A 126 -29.17 20.30 2.27
N ASP A 127 -28.55 20.96 1.28
CA ASP A 127 -28.74 20.65 -0.14
C ASP A 127 -28.39 19.17 -0.47
N GLU A 128 -27.30 18.66 0.11
CA GLU A 128 -26.89 17.27 -0.10
C GLU A 128 -27.79 16.26 0.63
N LEU A 129 -28.35 16.63 1.78
CA LEU A 129 -29.38 15.82 2.45
C LEU A 129 -30.67 15.76 1.62
N ASP A 130 -31.09 16.89 1.04
CA ASP A 130 -32.23 16.94 0.10
C ASP A 130 -31.97 16.03 -1.09
N GLN A 131 -30.78 16.10 -1.70
CA GLN A 131 -30.42 15.25 -2.84
C GLN A 131 -30.41 13.75 -2.46
N MET A 132 -29.89 13.41 -1.28
CA MET A 132 -29.87 12.03 -0.79
C MET A 132 -31.29 11.47 -0.60
N GLU A 133 -32.21 12.25 -0.05
CA GLU A 133 -33.63 11.86 0.09
C GLU A 133 -34.33 11.75 -1.27
N MET A 134 -34.02 12.65 -2.22
CA MET A 134 -34.54 12.58 -3.59
C MET A 134 -34.08 11.31 -4.31
N ASP A 135 -32.80 10.93 -4.17
CA ASP A 135 -32.28 9.68 -4.75
C ASP A 135 -32.96 8.46 -4.13
N ALA A 136 -33.20 8.47 -2.81
CA ALA A 136 -33.91 7.41 -2.11
C ALA A 136 -35.38 7.31 -2.57
N ALA A 137 -36.07 8.43 -2.75
CA ALA A 137 -37.43 8.47 -3.29
C ALA A 137 -37.48 7.92 -4.71
N ALA A 138 -36.52 8.28 -5.57
CA ALA A 138 -36.43 7.75 -6.94
C ALA A 138 -36.24 6.22 -6.97
N ARG A 139 -35.43 5.65 -6.07
CA ARG A 139 -35.28 4.19 -5.93
C ARG A 139 -36.57 3.51 -5.49
N ALA A 140 -37.29 4.11 -4.54
CA ALA A 140 -38.59 3.60 -4.11
C ALA A 140 -39.63 3.60 -5.24
N GLU A 141 -39.64 4.67 -6.05
CA GLU A 141 -40.50 4.76 -7.24
C GLU A 141 -40.11 3.72 -8.30
N GLU A 142 -38.82 3.54 -8.57
CA GLU A 142 -38.33 2.53 -9.52
C GLU A 142 -38.68 1.11 -9.07
N HIS A 143 -38.49 0.79 -7.79
CA HIS A 143 -38.88 -0.50 -7.21
C HIS A 143 -40.40 -0.72 -7.31
N ALA A 144 -41.22 0.30 -6.99
CA ALA A 144 -42.67 0.22 -7.11
C ALA A 144 -43.12 0.04 -8.58
N ALA A 145 -42.46 0.70 -9.53
CA ALA A 145 -42.72 0.56 -10.96
C ALA A 145 -42.32 -0.83 -11.49
N GLY A 146 -41.21 -1.39 -11.03
CA GLY A 146 -40.79 -2.76 -11.34
C GLY A 146 -41.83 -3.80 -10.93
N LEU A 147 -42.35 -3.69 -9.71
CA LEU A 147 -43.44 -4.55 -9.21
C LEU A 147 -44.75 -4.39 -10.02
N ALA A 148 -45.03 -3.19 -10.55
CA ALA A 148 -46.19 -2.96 -11.40
C ALA A 148 -46.02 -3.49 -12.84
N GLY A 149 -44.77 -3.60 -13.33
CA GLY A 149 -44.44 -4.09 -14.67
C GLY A 149 -44.36 -5.62 -14.80
N GLU A 150 -44.04 -6.34 -13.72
CA GLU A 150 -44.02 -7.82 -13.71
C GLU A 150 -45.43 -8.46 -13.63
N GLY A 151 -46.49 -7.66 -13.54
CA GLY A 151 -47.88 -8.11 -13.52
C GLY A 151 -48.42 -8.75 -14.80
N ASP A 152 -47.62 -8.89 -15.88
CA ASP A 152 -48.05 -9.49 -17.16
C ASP A 152 -47.06 -10.52 -17.74
N ALA A 153 -46.05 -10.95 -16.99
CA ALA A 153 -45.11 -11.99 -17.45
C ALA A 153 -45.14 -13.22 -16.53
N THR A 154 -45.39 -14.37 -17.15
CA THR A 154 -45.54 -15.69 -16.56
C THR A 154 -44.51 -16.03 -15.48
N ALA A 155 -45.01 -16.51 -14.35
CA ALA A 155 -44.27 -17.09 -13.23
C ALA A 155 -43.14 -18.03 -13.71
N GLY A 156 -41.90 -17.68 -13.37
CA GLY A 156 -40.71 -18.46 -13.64
C GLY A 156 -39.50 -17.94 -12.87
N ASP A 157 -39.39 -18.38 -11.62
CA ASP A 157 -38.13 -18.61 -10.89
C ASP A 157 -37.14 -17.44 -10.73
N ALA A 158 -37.36 -16.60 -9.70
CA ALA A 158 -36.32 -15.80 -9.09
C ALA A 158 -36.56 -15.71 -7.57
N GLY A 159 -35.51 -16.01 -6.79
CA GLY A 159 -35.54 -16.21 -5.34
C GLY A 159 -36.09 -15.02 -4.55
N ALA A 160 -37.22 -15.25 -3.90
CA ALA A 160 -37.74 -14.39 -2.84
C ALA A 160 -37.04 -14.74 -1.52
N GLU A 161 -36.02 -13.97 -1.12
CA GLU A 161 -35.53 -13.98 0.26
C GLU A 161 -36.34 -13.06 1.19
N ASP A 162 -37.18 -12.17 0.66
CA ASP A 162 -38.03 -11.31 1.49
C ASP A 162 -39.45 -11.86 1.62
N GLY A 163 -39.82 -12.25 2.83
CA GLY A 163 -41.13 -12.79 3.15
C GLY A 163 -42.28 -11.80 2.88
N PRO A 164 -43.52 -12.29 2.68
CA PRO A 164 -44.69 -11.45 2.43
C PRO A 164 -44.99 -10.58 3.65
N GLY A 165 -44.54 -9.32 3.62
CA GLY A 165 -44.71 -8.33 4.70
C GLY A 165 -43.56 -7.35 4.88
N ALA A 166 -42.42 -7.51 4.21
CA ALA A 166 -41.33 -6.54 4.27
C ALA A 166 -41.71 -5.25 3.49
N THR A 167 -41.80 -4.12 4.21
CA THR A 167 -41.86 -2.80 3.58
C THR A 167 -40.51 -2.49 2.96
N TYR A 168 -40.47 -2.23 1.64
CA TYR A 168 -39.26 -1.80 0.96
C TYR A 168 -38.68 -0.56 1.63
N SER A 169 -37.42 -0.64 2.07
CA SER A 169 -36.64 0.51 2.51
C SER A 169 -35.80 0.98 1.33
N PRO A 170 -35.88 2.26 0.91
CA PRO A 170 -34.98 2.82 -0.10
C PRO A 170 -33.55 3.03 0.40
N TYR A 171 -33.35 2.86 1.73
CA TYR A 171 -32.09 2.95 2.44
C TYR A 171 -31.56 1.56 2.76
N ASP A 172 -30.24 1.38 2.63
CA ASP A 172 -29.55 0.15 3.01
C ASP A 172 -29.54 -0.03 4.54
N ASP A 173 -29.46 1.07 5.30
CA ASP A 173 -29.56 1.07 6.77
C ASP A 173 -30.92 1.69 7.22
N PRO A 174 -31.76 0.95 7.96
CA PRO A 174 -33.04 1.47 8.46
C PRO A 174 -32.91 2.66 9.42
N GLU A 175 -31.74 2.91 10.01
CA GLU A 175 -31.50 4.04 10.92
C GLU A 175 -31.09 5.33 10.19
N THR A 176 -30.75 5.29 8.89
CA THR A 176 -30.34 6.47 8.12
C THR A 176 -31.35 7.61 8.12
N PRO A 177 -32.68 7.40 7.96
CA PRO A 177 -33.64 8.48 8.07
C PRO A 177 -33.53 9.23 9.41
N GLY A 178 -33.18 8.52 10.49
CA GLY A 178 -32.88 9.11 11.79
C GLY A 178 -31.64 9.99 11.75
N ASP A 179 -30.54 9.49 11.18
CA ASP A 179 -29.30 10.26 11.01
C ASP A 179 -29.53 11.55 10.19
N ILE A 180 -30.28 11.47 9.09
CA ILE A 180 -30.66 12.62 8.25
C ILE A 180 -31.42 13.66 9.08
N ALA A 181 -32.43 13.24 9.86
CA ALA A 181 -33.20 14.14 10.70
C ALA A 181 -32.35 14.82 11.79
N LEU A 182 -31.42 14.08 12.40
CA LEU A 182 -30.47 14.64 13.38
C LEU A 182 -29.54 15.66 12.73
N LEU A 183 -29.02 15.38 11.54
CA LEU A 183 -28.17 16.32 10.81
C LEU A 183 -28.91 17.56 10.36
N ARG A 184 -30.15 17.45 9.89
CA ARG A 184 -30.99 18.62 9.60
C ARG A 184 -31.10 19.51 10.82
N THR A 185 -31.43 18.94 11.98
CA THR A 185 -31.51 19.65 13.26
C THR A 185 -30.19 20.37 13.58
N VAL A 186 -29.05 19.69 13.40
CA VAL A 186 -27.71 20.29 13.61
C VAL A 186 -27.46 21.50 12.71
N TYR A 187 -27.82 21.41 11.43
CA TYR A 187 -27.51 22.44 10.43
C TYR A 187 -28.55 23.58 10.36
N THR A 188 -29.77 23.37 10.83
CA THR A 188 -30.79 24.44 10.90
C THR A 188 -30.77 25.19 12.22
N GLU A 189 -30.64 24.50 13.35
CA GLU A 189 -30.76 25.08 14.69
C GLU A 189 -29.41 25.30 15.38
N GLY A 190 -28.34 24.67 14.88
CA GLY A 190 -26.99 24.72 15.45
C GLY A 190 -26.75 23.67 16.56
N ALA A 191 -25.56 23.05 16.57
CA ALA A 191 -25.25 21.93 17.46
C ALA A 191 -25.10 22.29 18.96
N GLY A 192 -25.15 23.58 19.29
CA GLY A 192 -24.97 24.14 20.64
C GLY A 192 -26.12 23.87 21.62
N GLY A 193 -27.27 23.38 21.15
CA GLY A 193 -28.39 23.06 22.04
C GLY A 193 -29.54 22.25 21.41
N ALA A 194 -29.49 21.94 20.11
CA ALA A 194 -30.60 21.32 19.39
C ALA A 194 -30.69 19.79 19.55
N LEU A 195 -29.56 19.11 19.81
CA LEU A 195 -29.53 17.66 20.05
C LEU A 195 -29.50 17.33 21.55
N THR A 196 -30.32 16.38 21.97
CA THR A 196 -30.21 15.73 23.28
C THR A 196 -28.91 14.93 23.41
N ASP A 197 -28.46 14.65 24.63
CA ASP A 197 -27.25 13.85 24.88
C ASP A 197 -27.35 12.45 24.25
N ALA A 198 -28.52 11.82 24.32
CA ALA A 198 -28.76 10.51 23.71
C ALA A 198 -28.62 10.53 22.18
N GLN A 199 -29.21 11.54 21.52
CA GLN A 199 -29.10 11.70 20.06
C GLN A 199 -27.66 12.01 19.64
N ARG A 200 -26.93 12.79 20.45
CA ARG A 200 -25.51 13.08 20.23
C ARG A 200 -24.67 11.81 20.33
N ASP A 201 -24.87 11.03 21.38
CA ASP A 201 -24.12 9.79 21.61
C ASP A 201 -24.41 8.74 20.53
N GLU A 202 -25.66 8.67 20.06
CA GLU A 202 -26.07 7.81 18.94
C GLU A 202 -25.37 8.21 17.64
N LEU A 203 -25.39 9.50 17.28
CA LEU A 203 -24.70 10.01 16.09
C LEU A 203 -23.19 9.74 16.15
N ILE A 204 -22.56 9.93 17.33
CA ILE A 204 -21.14 9.63 17.56
C ILE A 204 -20.86 8.14 17.48
N LYS A 205 -21.74 7.29 18.02
CA LYS A 205 -21.58 5.84 17.98
C LYS A 205 -21.63 5.32 16.54
N ARG A 206 -22.52 5.85 15.71
CA ARG A 206 -22.71 5.42 14.32
C ARG A 206 -21.67 5.98 13.36
N HIS A 207 -21.28 7.25 13.54
CA HIS A 207 -20.42 7.98 12.59
C HIS A 207 -19.04 8.35 13.14
N GLY A 208 -18.69 7.87 14.33
CA GLY A 208 -17.35 7.99 14.90
C GLY A 208 -16.87 9.43 14.98
N TRP A 209 -15.73 9.71 14.31
CA TRP A 209 -15.14 11.05 14.32
C TRP A 209 -16.03 12.09 13.58
N PHE A 210 -16.76 11.67 12.54
CA PHE A 210 -17.68 12.55 11.82
C PHE A 210 -18.90 12.92 12.65
N GLY A 211 -19.45 11.97 13.42
CA GLY A 211 -20.53 12.25 14.36
C GLY A 211 -20.11 13.28 15.41
N LYS A 212 -18.88 13.19 15.92
CA LYS A 212 -18.30 14.23 16.79
C LYS A 212 -18.19 15.57 16.07
N LEU A 213 -17.75 15.58 14.81
CA LEU A 213 -17.65 16.78 13.98
C LEU A 213 -18.99 17.51 13.88
N ALA A 214 -20.03 16.81 13.42
CA ALA A 214 -21.39 17.36 13.29
C ALA A 214 -21.95 17.79 14.66
N ALA A 215 -21.81 16.98 15.70
CA ALA A 215 -22.25 17.32 17.05
C ALA A 215 -21.56 18.56 17.64
N SER A 216 -20.38 18.93 17.13
CA SER A 216 -19.62 20.09 17.54
C SER A 216 -19.82 21.32 16.64
N PHE A 217 -20.65 21.21 15.60
CA PHE A 217 -20.83 22.24 14.59
C PHE A 217 -21.27 23.58 15.19
N GLY A 218 -20.61 24.67 14.80
CA GLY A 218 -20.88 26.02 15.29
C GLY A 218 -20.47 26.31 16.74
N ARG A 219 -19.88 25.34 17.47
CA ARG A 219 -19.42 25.54 18.85
C ARG A 219 -18.06 26.24 18.90
N GLU A 220 -17.78 26.89 20.03
CA GLU A 220 -16.48 27.52 20.25
C GLU A 220 -15.36 26.47 20.32
N LYS A 221 -14.18 26.81 19.77
CA LYS A 221 -13.00 25.92 19.76
C LYS A 221 -12.45 25.59 21.15
N THR A 222 -12.82 26.38 22.16
CA THR A 222 -12.45 26.19 23.57
C THR A 222 -13.28 25.09 24.24
N GLU A 223 -14.42 24.71 23.69
CA GLU A 223 -15.23 23.63 24.22
C GLU A 223 -14.51 22.28 24.10
N PRO A 224 -14.54 21.40 25.13
CA PRO A 224 -13.75 20.17 25.16
C PRO A 224 -13.92 19.27 23.93
N LEU A 225 -15.16 19.04 23.48
CA LEU A 225 -15.44 18.19 22.32
C LEU A 225 -14.88 18.80 21.03
N ARG A 226 -15.05 20.12 20.85
CA ARG A 226 -14.56 20.84 19.66
C ARG A 226 -13.03 20.93 19.66
N ALA A 227 -12.42 21.16 20.82
CA ALA A 227 -10.98 21.18 20.99
C ALA A 227 -10.33 19.83 20.61
N GLU A 228 -10.95 18.70 20.98
CA GLU A 228 -10.49 17.36 20.59
C GLU A 228 -10.48 17.18 19.06
N ILE A 229 -11.58 17.57 18.41
CA ILE A 229 -11.76 17.45 16.95
C ILE A 229 -10.73 18.30 16.21
N MET A 230 -10.59 19.56 16.62
CA MET A 230 -9.61 20.47 16.03
C MET A 230 -8.17 20.02 16.29
N GLY A 231 -7.87 19.50 17.49
CA GLY A 231 -6.56 18.93 17.81
C GLY A 231 -6.18 17.77 16.89
N ASN A 232 -7.15 16.88 16.59
CA ASN A 232 -6.96 15.80 15.61
C ASN A 232 -6.71 16.35 14.20
N ALA A 233 -7.49 17.34 13.76
CA ALA A 233 -7.33 17.97 12.45
C ALA A 233 -5.95 18.66 12.30
N TYR A 234 -5.54 19.46 13.29
CA TYR A 234 -4.23 20.11 13.30
C TYR A 234 -3.07 19.11 13.32
N ARG A 235 -3.21 18.00 14.05
CA ARG A 235 -2.20 16.93 14.05
C ARG A 235 -2.06 16.32 12.67
N THR A 236 -3.16 16.01 11.97
CA THR A 236 -3.12 15.51 10.59
C THR A 236 -2.40 16.49 9.66
N VAL A 237 -2.72 17.79 9.74
CA VAL A 237 -2.04 18.84 8.97
C VAL A 237 -0.55 18.90 9.30
N ALA A 238 -0.18 18.93 10.59
CA ALA A 238 1.21 18.99 11.03
C ALA A 238 2.01 17.77 10.55
N VAL A 239 1.44 16.57 10.64
CA VAL A 239 2.04 15.32 10.13
C VAL A 239 2.25 15.40 8.63
N PHE A 240 1.26 15.87 7.86
CA PHE A 240 1.36 16.00 6.42
C PHE A 240 2.47 16.99 5.99
N PHE A 241 2.52 18.18 6.58
CA PHE A 241 3.59 19.15 6.31
C PHE A 241 4.96 18.65 6.76
N THR A 242 5.04 17.96 7.90
CA THR A 242 6.29 17.35 8.37
C THR A 242 6.75 16.26 7.40
N ALA A 243 5.86 15.42 6.92
CA ALA A 243 6.15 14.39 5.92
C ALA A 243 6.69 15.02 4.63
N ILE A 244 6.02 16.05 4.10
CA ILE A 244 6.48 16.80 2.92
C ILE A 244 7.87 17.39 3.16
N ALA A 245 8.11 18.04 4.30
CA ALA A 245 9.40 18.64 4.62
C ALA A 245 10.51 17.58 4.72
N VAL A 246 10.25 16.45 5.37
CA VAL A 246 11.20 15.34 5.52
C VAL A 246 11.49 14.69 4.17
N VAL A 247 10.48 14.32 3.40
CA VAL A 247 10.65 13.71 2.06
C VAL A 247 11.31 14.69 1.10
N GLY A 248 10.90 15.96 1.09
CA GLY A 248 11.48 17.00 0.25
C GLY A 248 12.96 17.23 0.57
N SER A 249 13.31 17.34 1.84
CA SER A 249 14.71 17.49 2.28
C SER A 249 15.54 16.24 1.94
N ALA A 250 14.99 15.05 2.16
CA ALA A 250 15.65 13.79 1.82
C ALA A 250 15.83 13.63 0.30
N MET A 251 14.86 14.07 -0.51
CA MET A 251 14.94 14.08 -1.97
C MET A 251 16.04 15.02 -2.46
N LEU A 252 16.12 16.25 -1.92
CA LEU A 252 17.18 17.20 -2.27
C LEU A 252 18.57 16.66 -1.92
N ALA A 253 18.74 16.12 -0.71
CA ALA A 253 19.96 15.44 -0.30
C ALA A 253 20.26 14.23 -1.22
N GLY A 254 19.23 13.47 -1.57
CA GLY A 254 19.28 12.33 -2.47
C GLY A 254 19.81 12.70 -3.86
N VAL A 255 19.31 13.77 -4.47
CA VAL A 255 19.80 14.26 -5.78
C VAL A 255 21.30 14.58 -5.71
N VAL A 256 21.73 15.31 -4.67
CA VAL A 256 23.16 15.62 -4.48
C VAL A 256 23.99 14.35 -4.33
N LEU A 257 23.57 13.43 -3.46
CA LEU A 257 24.25 12.16 -3.24
C LEU A 257 24.27 11.28 -4.48
N PHE A 258 23.20 11.28 -5.28
CA PHE A 258 23.09 10.52 -6.52
C PHE A 258 24.10 11.00 -7.56
N VAL A 259 24.20 12.31 -7.78
CA VAL A 259 25.21 12.91 -8.68
C VAL A 259 26.62 12.60 -8.18
N VAL A 260 26.88 12.75 -6.88
CA VAL A 260 28.17 12.40 -6.28
C VAL A 260 28.48 10.91 -6.47
N ALA A 261 27.52 10.01 -6.26
CA ALA A 261 27.69 8.58 -6.47
C ALA A 261 28.05 8.26 -7.92
N ILE A 262 27.36 8.85 -8.91
CA ILE A 262 27.69 8.69 -10.34
C ILE A 262 29.12 9.15 -10.62
N ILE A 263 29.53 10.32 -10.13
CA ILE A 263 30.90 10.84 -10.29
C ILE A 263 31.93 9.88 -9.66
N LEU A 264 31.65 9.37 -8.46
CA LEU A 264 32.54 8.45 -7.76
C LEU A 264 32.61 7.07 -8.43
N ILE A 265 31.51 6.58 -9.03
CA ILE A 265 31.48 5.39 -9.88
C ILE A 265 32.33 5.62 -11.13
N GLY A 266 32.15 6.75 -11.82
CA GLY A 266 32.94 7.12 -13.01
C GLY A 266 34.43 7.23 -12.72
N LYS A 267 34.80 7.75 -11.54
CA LYS A 267 36.19 7.78 -11.04
C LYS A 267 36.69 6.45 -10.49
N GLY A 268 35.87 5.40 -10.47
CA GLY A 268 36.22 4.07 -9.95
C GLY A 268 36.45 4.02 -8.43
N LYS A 269 35.97 5.01 -7.67
CA LYS A 269 36.10 5.08 -6.21
C LYS A 269 35.05 4.23 -5.49
N ILE A 270 33.90 4.01 -6.11
CA ILE A 270 32.89 3.05 -5.64
C ILE A 270 33.18 1.69 -6.28
N ARG A 271 33.28 0.66 -5.44
CA ARG A 271 33.46 -0.74 -5.86
C ARG A 271 32.17 -1.51 -5.62
N PHE A 272 31.76 -2.29 -6.61
CA PHE A 272 30.60 -3.20 -6.50
C PHE A 272 31.02 -4.50 -5.82
N ALA A 273 30.75 -4.59 -4.52
CA ALA A 273 31.24 -5.68 -3.68
C ALA A 273 30.58 -7.03 -4.00
N LEU A 274 29.33 -7.06 -4.51
CA LEU A 274 28.68 -8.31 -4.89
C LEU A 274 29.53 -9.10 -5.88
N ARG A 275 30.10 -8.44 -6.90
CA ARG A 275 30.99 -9.09 -7.87
C ARG A 275 32.17 -9.79 -7.19
N ASP A 276 32.78 -9.15 -6.21
CA ASP A 276 33.92 -9.70 -5.48
C ASP A 276 33.51 -10.91 -4.62
N ASP A 277 32.34 -10.85 -3.99
CA ASP A 277 31.78 -11.97 -3.22
C ASP A 277 31.50 -13.18 -4.13
N LEU A 278 30.95 -12.93 -5.32
CA LEU A 278 30.70 -13.98 -6.30
C LEU A 278 31.99 -14.56 -6.88
N ALA A 279 33.05 -13.78 -7.01
CA ALA A 279 34.34 -14.30 -7.46
C ALA A 279 34.99 -15.27 -6.44
N ARG A 280 34.65 -15.15 -5.16
CA ARG A 280 35.26 -15.90 -4.03
C ARG A 280 34.58 -17.23 -3.70
N VAL A 281 33.37 -17.47 -4.16
CA VAL A 281 32.65 -18.72 -3.86
C VAL A 281 33.20 -19.89 -4.67
N ARG A 282 33.18 -21.08 -4.05
CA ARG A 282 33.65 -22.31 -4.70
C ARG A 282 32.60 -22.82 -5.70
N ASP A 283 31.33 -22.82 -5.30
CA ASP A 283 30.23 -23.19 -6.18
C ASP A 283 29.82 -22.01 -7.09
N ARG A 284 30.03 -22.20 -8.40
CA ARG A 284 29.68 -21.23 -9.43
C ARG A 284 28.37 -21.55 -10.18
N ARG A 285 27.50 -22.39 -9.62
CA ARG A 285 26.17 -22.65 -10.20
C ARG A 285 25.22 -21.52 -9.84
N ALA A 286 24.56 -20.93 -10.83
CA ALA A 286 23.54 -19.89 -10.61
C ALA A 286 22.15 -20.49 -10.34
N TRP A 287 21.80 -21.59 -11.02
CA TRP A 287 20.45 -22.18 -10.99
C TRP A 287 19.88 -22.50 -9.60
N PRO A 288 20.66 -22.90 -8.56
CA PRO A 288 20.08 -23.15 -7.24
C PRO A 288 19.39 -21.91 -6.65
N TYR A 289 19.83 -20.71 -7.04
CA TYR A 289 19.32 -19.45 -6.51
C TYR A 289 18.03 -18.97 -7.18
N VAL A 290 17.68 -19.45 -8.39
CA VAL A 290 16.31 -19.26 -8.92
C VAL A 290 15.32 -20.16 -8.18
N GLY A 291 15.78 -21.34 -7.74
CA GLY A 291 15.01 -22.25 -6.89
C GLY A 291 14.64 -21.65 -5.53
N VAL A 292 15.41 -20.68 -5.01
CA VAL A 292 15.05 -19.93 -3.79
C VAL A 292 13.76 -19.12 -4.02
N MET A 293 13.63 -18.43 -5.15
CA MET A 293 12.42 -17.66 -5.47
C MET A 293 11.23 -18.57 -5.76
N ALA A 294 11.43 -19.62 -6.56
CA ALA A 294 10.38 -20.60 -6.84
C ALA A 294 9.89 -21.28 -5.56
N GLY A 295 10.81 -21.70 -4.69
CA GLY A 295 10.50 -22.29 -3.40
C GLY A 295 9.80 -21.31 -2.45
N PHE A 296 10.18 -20.03 -2.46
CA PHE A 296 9.50 -19.00 -1.68
C PHE A 296 8.04 -18.85 -2.11
N LEU A 297 7.76 -18.70 -3.40
CA LEU A 297 6.39 -18.57 -3.91
C LEU A 297 5.54 -19.81 -3.60
N VAL A 298 6.11 -21.01 -3.79
CA VAL A 298 5.41 -22.28 -3.47
C VAL A 298 5.13 -22.39 -1.98
N LEU A 299 6.12 -22.15 -1.12
CA LEU A 299 5.93 -22.21 0.32
C LEU A 299 4.96 -21.15 0.81
N PHE A 300 5.07 -19.91 0.33
CA PHE A 300 4.16 -18.84 0.69
C PHE A 300 2.72 -19.19 0.30
N PHE A 301 2.50 -19.70 -0.92
CA PHE A 301 1.20 -20.14 -1.38
C PHE A 301 0.65 -21.33 -0.55
N ALA A 302 1.49 -22.34 -0.29
CA ALA A 302 1.12 -23.51 0.50
C ALA A 302 0.80 -23.16 1.96
N ILE A 303 1.57 -22.24 2.57
CA ILE A 303 1.30 -21.72 3.92
C ILE A 303 -0.02 -20.96 3.92
N SER A 304 -0.24 -20.07 2.96
CA SER A 304 -1.48 -19.30 2.84
C SER A 304 -2.72 -20.18 2.67
N LEU A 305 -2.65 -21.21 1.82
CA LEU A 305 -3.73 -22.19 1.67
C LEU A 305 -3.92 -23.05 2.93
N GLY A 306 -2.82 -23.53 3.52
CA GLY A 306 -2.87 -24.36 4.72
C GLY A 306 -3.48 -23.64 5.90
N VAL A 307 -3.02 -22.41 6.19
CA VAL A 307 -3.56 -21.57 7.27
C VAL A 307 -4.97 -21.09 6.93
N GLY A 308 -5.25 -20.73 5.67
CA GLY A 308 -6.57 -20.31 5.22
C GLY A 308 -7.64 -21.40 5.26
N SER A 309 -7.24 -22.68 5.33
CA SER A 309 -8.16 -23.82 5.52
C SER A 309 -8.57 -24.06 6.98
N LEU A 310 -7.96 -23.34 7.94
CA LEU A 310 -8.26 -23.42 9.36
C LEU A 310 -9.43 -22.50 9.72
N PRO A 311 -10.10 -22.70 10.87
CA PRO A 311 -11.06 -21.73 11.40
C PRO A 311 -10.44 -20.33 11.49
N ALA A 312 -11.20 -19.29 11.11
CA ALA A 312 -10.68 -17.92 10.94
C ALA A 312 -9.85 -17.42 12.14
N SER A 313 -10.36 -17.57 13.37
CA SER A 313 -9.66 -17.16 14.60
C SER A 313 -8.32 -17.87 14.80
N LEU A 314 -8.24 -19.15 14.45
CA LEU A 314 -7.00 -19.92 14.51
C LEU A 314 -6.05 -19.51 13.38
N GLY A 315 -6.58 -19.32 12.17
CA GLY A 315 -5.81 -18.89 11.00
C GLY A 315 -5.13 -17.53 11.22
N GLU A 316 -5.89 -16.54 11.71
CA GLU A 316 -5.38 -15.21 12.06
C GLU A 316 -4.30 -15.26 13.14
N SER A 317 -4.48 -16.09 14.16
CA SER A 317 -3.51 -16.26 15.24
C SER A 317 -2.23 -16.97 14.77
N LEU A 318 -2.32 -17.91 13.82
CA LEU A 318 -1.18 -18.70 13.35
C LEU A 318 -0.40 -18.05 12.22
N MET A 319 -1.05 -17.26 11.35
CA MET A 319 -0.43 -16.69 10.15
C MET A 319 0.88 -15.92 10.45
N PRO A 320 0.96 -15.04 11.47
CA PRO A 320 2.19 -14.30 11.77
C PRO A 320 3.39 -15.19 12.10
N PHE A 321 3.16 -16.43 12.55
CA PHE A 321 4.20 -17.41 12.85
C PHE A 321 4.48 -18.31 11.66
N ALA A 322 3.43 -18.82 11.01
CA ALA A 322 3.54 -19.74 9.88
C ALA A 322 4.29 -19.11 8.70
N ILE A 323 4.10 -17.81 8.46
CA ILE A 323 4.74 -17.08 7.38
C ILE A 323 6.28 -17.03 7.48
N TRP A 324 6.86 -17.21 8.68
CA TRP A 324 8.32 -17.36 8.84
C TRP A 324 8.87 -18.63 8.21
N LEU A 325 8.06 -19.67 8.04
CA LEU A 325 8.48 -20.92 7.39
C LEU A 325 8.88 -20.69 5.93
N ALA A 326 8.37 -19.64 5.28
CA ALA A 326 8.77 -19.24 3.94
C ALA A 326 10.27 -18.90 3.84
N LEU A 327 10.91 -18.49 4.95
CA LEU A 327 12.36 -18.27 5.01
C LEU A 327 13.15 -19.57 4.73
N GLY A 328 12.55 -20.73 4.96
CA GLY A 328 13.12 -22.04 4.64
C GLY A 328 13.49 -22.22 3.16
N ALA A 329 12.84 -21.49 2.25
CA ALA A 329 13.19 -21.48 0.82
C ALA A 329 14.65 -21.06 0.56
N ALA A 330 15.23 -20.22 1.43
CA ALA A 330 16.62 -19.80 1.33
C ALA A 330 17.63 -20.95 1.50
N LEU A 331 17.20 -22.08 2.09
CA LEU A 331 18.03 -23.28 2.26
C LEU A 331 18.00 -24.21 1.05
N PHE A 332 17.17 -23.94 0.02
CA PHE A 332 17.11 -24.75 -1.19
C PHE A 332 18.48 -25.04 -1.83
N PRO A 333 19.41 -24.06 -1.95
CA PRO A 333 20.72 -24.34 -2.51
C PRO A 333 21.50 -25.41 -1.72
N MET A 334 21.34 -25.50 -0.40
CA MET A 334 21.96 -26.56 0.41
C MET A 334 21.41 -27.93 0.08
N MET A 335 20.09 -28.03 -0.18
CA MET A 335 19.45 -29.29 -0.56
C MET A 335 20.01 -29.83 -1.89
N VAL A 336 20.52 -28.96 -2.76
CA VAL A 336 21.15 -29.32 -4.05
C VAL A 336 22.69 -29.28 -4.00
N GLY A 337 23.25 -29.30 -2.79
CA GLY A 337 24.67 -29.51 -2.53
C GLY A 337 25.54 -28.25 -2.46
N VAL A 338 24.96 -27.05 -2.38
CA VAL A 338 25.73 -25.81 -2.13
C VAL A 338 26.17 -25.78 -0.67
N PRO A 339 27.48 -25.65 -0.37
CA PRO A 339 27.96 -25.55 1.02
C PRO A 339 27.41 -24.31 1.72
N PHE A 340 27.10 -24.41 3.01
CA PHE A 340 26.58 -23.28 3.79
C PHE A 340 27.49 -22.03 3.75
N GLY A 341 28.81 -22.21 3.72
CA GLY A 341 29.76 -21.10 3.57
C GLY A 341 29.60 -20.30 2.28
N ASP A 342 29.33 -21.00 1.16
CA ASP A 342 29.05 -20.37 -0.14
C ASP A 342 27.63 -19.79 -0.17
N LEU A 343 26.64 -20.49 0.39
CA LEU A 343 25.27 -19.98 0.54
C LEU A 343 25.27 -18.65 1.28
N ARG A 344 25.85 -18.61 2.48
CA ARG A 344 25.87 -17.44 3.36
C ARG A 344 26.49 -16.21 2.67
N ARG A 345 27.60 -16.41 1.95
CA ARG A 345 28.26 -15.34 1.17
C ARG A 345 27.41 -14.90 -0.01
N THR A 346 26.83 -15.87 -0.71
CA THR A 346 26.07 -15.61 -1.92
C THR A 346 24.75 -14.89 -1.65
N LEU A 347 23.99 -15.36 -0.66
CA LEU A 347 22.76 -14.68 -0.23
C LEU A 347 23.08 -13.28 0.31
N GLY A 348 24.25 -13.09 0.93
CA GLY A 348 24.64 -11.83 1.55
C GLY A 348 24.40 -11.80 3.06
N TRP A 349 24.27 -12.98 3.68
CA TRP A 349 24.19 -13.20 5.13
C TRP A 349 25.55 -13.03 5.82
N HIS A 350 26.18 -11.88 5.63
CA HIS A 350 27.44 -11.53 6.26
C HIS A 350 27.47 -10.09 6.70
N SER A 351 28.32 -9.81 7.69
CA SER A 351 28.50 -8.46 8.26
C SER A 351 29.20 -7.49 7.32
N GLY A 352 29.74 -7.94 6.18
CA GLY A 352 30.45 -7.06 5.23
C GLY A 352 31.63 -6.37 5.91
N LYS A 353 31.58 -5.05 6.03
CA LYS A 353 32.58 -4.23 6.75
C LYS A 353 32.20 -3.93 8.21
N GLY A 354 31.19 -4.61 8.76
CA GLY A 354 30.64 -4.43 10.11
C GLY A 354 29.16 -4.02 10.07
N VAL A 355 28.35 -4.57 10.97
CA VAL A 355 26.88 -4.42 10.97
C VAL A 355 26.45 -2.95 10.92
N VAL A 356 26.92 -2.12 11.86
CA VAL A 356 26.59 -0.69 11.95
C VAL A 356 26.95 0.05 10.66
N ARG A 357 28.09 -0.29 10.04
CA ARG A 357 28.54 0.35 8.80
C ARG A 357 27.69 -0.07 7.60
N GLU A 358 27.23 -1.32 7.56
CA GLU A 358 26.31 -1.76 6.52
C GLU A 358 24.91 -1.14 6.69
N MET A 359 24.42 -0.99 7.93
CA MET A 359 23.18 -0.25 8.21
C MET A 359 23.28 1.20 7.74
N GLY A 360 24.35 1.92 8.13
CA GLY A 360 24.60 3.29 7.69
C GLY A 360 24.74 3.41 6.17
N ALA A 361 25.37 2.43 5.50
CA ALA A 361 25.40 2.37 4.05
C ALA A 361 24.00 2.12 3.44
N GLY A 362 23.15 1.36 4.11
CA GLY A 362 21.73 1.20 3.77
C GLY A 362 20.98 2.53 3.80
N VAL A 363 21.11 3.32 4.88
CA VAL A 363 20.49 4.65 5.01
C VAL A 363 20.97 5.59 3.91
N VAL A 364 22.29 5.71 3.72
CA VAL A 364 22.86 6.56 2.68
C VAL A 364 22.43 6.10 1.30
N GLY A 365 22.43 4.79 1.04
CA GLY A 365 22.01 4.20 -0.22
C GLY A 365 20.53 4.46 -0.52
N TYR A 366 19.66 4.36 0.50
CA TYR A 366 18.24 4.69 0.38
C TYR A 366 18.03 6.15 -0.03
N ILE A 367 18.62 7.09 0.71
CA ILE A 367 18.53 8.53 0.41
C ILE A 367 19.09 8.83 -0.98
N THR A 368 20.25 8.27 -1.32
CA THR A 368 20.91 8.44 -2.63
C THR A 368 20.01 8.01 -3.79
N LEU A 369 19.15 7.02 -3.60
CA LEU A 369 18.30 6.45 -4.65
C LEU A 369 16.84 6.94 -4.59
N LEU A 370 16.50 7.85 -3.67
CA LEU A 370 15.20 8.52 -3.66
C LEU A 370 14.83 9.17 -5.00
N PRO A 371 15.74 9.80 -5.78
CA PRO A 371 15.37 10.32 -7.10
C PRO A 371 14.81 9.25 -8.05
N VAL A 372 15.32 8.01 -7.99
CA VAL A 372 14.79 6.90 -8.80
C VAL A 372 13.40 6.48 -8.32
N ALA A 373 13.19 6.42 -7.00
CA ALA A 373 11.86 6.18 -6.43
C ALA A 373 10.88 7.31 -6.79
N GLY A 374 11.33 8.56 -6.79
CA GLY A 374 10.55 9.73 -7.17
C GLY A 374 10.07 9.69 -8.62
N VAL A 375 10.90 9.19 -9.54
CA VAL A 375 10.46 8.93 -10.93
C VAL A 375 9.37 7.85 -10.95
N GLY A 376 9.52 6.77 -10.17
CA GLY A 376 8.48 5.74 -10.02
C GLY A 376 7.16 6.34 -9.54
N VAL A 377 7.19 7.16 -8.48
CA VAL A 377 6.00 7.87 -7.95
C VAL A 377 5.41 8.83 -8.98
N LEU A 378 6.23 9.58 -9.72
CA LEU A 378 5.75 10.46 -10.78
C LEU A 378 4.99 9.70 -11.87
N ILE A 379 5.47 8.52 -12.26
CA ILE A 379 4.77 7.66 -13.21
C ILE A 379 3.43 7.21 -12.61
N VAL A 380 3.38 6.83 -11.33
CA VAL A 380 2.11 6.50 -10.66
C VAL A 380 1.14 7.67 -10.71
N LEU A 381 1.58 8.89 -10.37
CA LEU A 381 0.72 10.08 -10.41
C LEU A 381 0.15 10.34 -11.81
N VAL A 382 0.99 10.22 -12.85
CA VAL A 382 0.54 10.36 -14.25
C VAL A 382 -0.46 9.27 -14.61
N LEU A 383 -0.20 8.01 -14.23
CA LEU A 383 -1.11 6.89 -14.48
C LEU A 383 -2.43 7.01 -13.71
N THR A 384 -2.42 7.57 -12.50
CA THR A 384 -3.63 7.84 -11.72
C THR A 384 -4.47 8.94 -12.38
N VAL A 385 -3.84 10.03 -12.84
CA VAL A 385 -4.56 11.08 -13.58
C VAL A 385 -5.18 10.53 -14.86
N ILE A 386 -4.39 9.78 -15.65
CA ILE A 386 -4.90 9.13 -16.87
C ILE A 386 -6.00 8.12 -16.52
N GLY A 387 -5.80 7.31 -15.49
CA GLY A 387 -6.76 6.32 -15.02
C GLY A 387 -8.10 6.95 -14.62
N GLY A 388 -8.07 8.08 -13.90
CA GLY A 388 -9.26 8.84 -13.55
C GLY A 388 -10.05 9.31 -14.78
N LEU A 389 -9.39 9.65 -15.90
CA LEU A 389 -10.08 9.96 -17.17
C LEU A 389 -10.83 8.77 -17.77
N TYR A 390 -10.50 7.54 -17.36
CA TYR A 390 -11.14 6.30 -17.78
C TYR A 390 -11.95 5.63 -16.65
N GLY A 391 -12.21 6.34 -15.54
CA GLY A 391 -12.95 5.80 -14.39
C GLY A 391 -12.19 4.73 -13.59
N LEU A 392 -10.86 4.71 -13.65
CA LEU A 392 -10.04 3.81 -12.83
C LEU A 392 -9.78 4.45 -11.47
N GLU A 393 -10.30 3.83 -10.43
CA GLU A 393 -10.07 4.27 -9.06
C GLU A 393 -8.75 3.74 -8.48
N PRO A 394 -7.99 4.55 -7.73
CA PRO A 394 -6.85 4.07 -6.96
C PRO A 394 -7.31 3.09 -5.87
N GLN A 395 -6.61 1.97 -5.72
CA GLN A 395 -6.85 1.08 -4.59
C GLN A 395 -6.23 1.64 -3.31
N GLY A 396 -6.99 1.56 -2.22
CA GLY A 396 -6.51 1.85 -0.86
C GLY A 396 -5.37 0.92 -0.42
N HIS A 397 -4.67 1.30 0.65
CA HIS A 397 -3.60 0.48 1.19
C HIS A 397 -4.17 -0.59 2.14
N PRO A 398 -4.03 -1.91 1.90
CA PRO A 398 -4.74 -2.94 2.68
C PRO A 398 -4.50 -2.95 4.21
N ALA A 399 -3.36 -2.41 4.65
CA ALA A 399 -3.10 -2.26 6.09
C ALA A 399 -3.96 -1.16 6.74
N ALA A 400 -4.38 -0.13 5.99
CA ALA A 400 -5.29 0.90 6.46
C ALA A 400 -6.61 0.28 6.91
N ASP A 401 -7.23 -0.51 6.03
CA ASP A 401 -8.54 -1.12 6.24
C ASP A 401 -8.53 -2.07 7.45
N LYS A 402 -7.44 -2.83 7.63
CA LYS A 402 -7.31 -3.72 8.79
C LYS A 402 -7.15 -2.95 10.10
N ILE A 403 -6.34 -1.90 10.12
CA ILE A 403 -6.09 -1.11 11.34
C ILE A 403 -7.32 -0.30 11.73
N SER A 404 -8.09 0.19 10.76
CA SER A 404 -9.35 0.87 11.05
C SER A 404 -10.29 -0.07 11.79
N THR A 405 -10.47 -1.32 11.30
CA THR A 405 -11.40 -2.29 11.90
C THR A 405 -10.93 -2.84 13.23
N ASP A 406 -9.64 -3.16 13.39
CA ASP A 406 -9.05 -3.60 14.66
C ASP A 406 -7.72 -2.88 14.92
N PRO A 407 -7.72 -1.81 15.75
CA PRO A 407 -6.49 -1.10 16.11
C PRO A 407 -5.43 -2.01 16.76
N GLY A 408 -5.82 -3.15 17.36
CA GLY A 408 -4.92 -4.12 17.96
C GLY A 408 -3.97 -4.78 16.95
N VAL A 409 -4.35 -4.82 15.66
CA VAL A 409 -3.50 -5.39 14.60
C VAL A 409 -2.36 -4.47 14.16
N ALA A 410 -2.37 -3.20 14.57
CA ALA A 410 -1.38 -2.21 14.17
C ALA A 410 0.05 -2.64 14.53
N ILE A 411 0.28 -3.10 15.77
CA ILE A 411 1.61 -3.51 16.24
C ILE A 411 2.12 -4.76 15.49
N PRO A 412 1.34 -5.87 15.39
CA PRO A 412 1.72 -7.01 14.57
C PRO A 412 2.04 -6.65 13.11
N LEU A 413 1.22 -5.81 12.48
CA LEU A 413 1.45 -5.35 11.11
C LEU A 413 2.70 -4.47 10.98
N TYR A 414 2.99 -3.62 11.97
CA TYR A 414 4.22 -2.82 12.01
C TYR A 414 5.46 -3.73 12.07
N ILE A 415 5.43 -4.76 12.94
CA ILE A 415 6.52 -5.75 13.06
C ILE A 415 6.68 -6.54 11.76
N LEU A 416 5.57 -6.97 11.16
CA LEU A 416 5.56 -7.67 9.89
C LEU A 416 6.22 -6.80 8.80
N ALA A 417 5.78 -5.54 8.67
CA ALA A 417 6.27 -4.61 7.65
C ALA A 417 7.73 -4.18 7.87
N CYS A 418 8.18 -4.00 9.11
CA CYS A 418 9.50 -3.42 9.41
C CYS A 418 10.58 -4.45 9.76
N ILE A 419 10.21 -5.69 10.08
CA ILE A 419 11.15 -6.74 10.47
C ILE A 419 11.01 -7.95 9.56
N TRP A 420 9.83 -8.57 9.50
CA TRP A 420 9.65 -9.79 8.71
C TRP A 420 9.89 -9.53 7.22
N ALA A 421 9.21 -8.52 6.64
CA ALA A 421 9.31 -8.21 5.22
C ALA A 421 10.77 -7.91 4.82
N PRO A 422 11.49 -7.00 5.51
CA PRO A 422 12.89 -6.74 5.19
C PRO A 422 13.78 -7.99 5.32
N VAL A 423 13.56 -8.85 6.32
CA VAL A 423 14.40 -10.05 6.48
C VAL A 423 14.13 -11.08 5.40
N VAL A 424 12.86 -11.42 5.17
CA VAL A 424 12.46 -12.48 4.26
C VAL A 424 12.57 -12.02 2.82
N GLU A 425 11.99 -10.87 2.47
CA GLU A 425 11.95 -10.39 1.09
C GLU A 425 13.36 -10.04 0.58
N GLU A 426 14.21 -9.40 1.38
CA GLU A 426 15.59 -9.14 0.95
C GLU A 426 16.39 -10.44 0.76
N THR A 427 16.13 -11.45 1.58
CA THR A 427 16.74 -12.78 1.40
C THR A 427 16.31 -13.42 0.07
N MET A 428 15.01 -13.43 -0.23
CA MET A 428 14.49 -14.09 -1.44
C MET A 428 14.78 -13.30 -2.71
N PHE A 429 14.49 -12.00 -2.70
CA PHE A 429 14.66 -11.14 -3.87
C PHE A 429 16.11 -10.77 -4.11
N ARG A 430 16.87 -10.31 -3.10
CA ARG A 430 18.23 -9.80 -3.30
C ARG A 430 19.26 -10.90 -3.12
N GLY A 431 19.05 -11.78 -2.14
CA GLY A 431 19.94 -12.92 -1.88
C GLY A 431 19.78 -14.08 -2.88
N GLY A 432 18.55 -14.44 -3.23
CA GLY A 432 18.24 -15.51 -4.18
C GLY A 432 18.10 -15.03 -5.63
N PHE A 433 17.01 -14.33 -5.93
CA PHE A 433 16.60 -14.04 -7.30
C PHE A 433 17.54 -13.09 -8.04
N TYR A 434 17.84 -11.91 -7.47
CA TYR A 434 18.77 -10.94 -8.04
C TYR A 434 20.15 -11.56 -8.25
N ARG A 435 20.61 -12.33 -7.26
CA ARG A 435 21.85 -13.10 -7.35
C ARG A 435 21.86 -14.08 -8.51
N TYR A 436 20.76 -14.82 -8.73
CA TYR A 436 20.63 -15.70 -9.88
C TYR A 436 20.74 -14.91 -11.18
N LEU A 437 19.97 -13.81 -11.33
CA LEU A 437 20.01 -12.93 -12.51
C LEU A 437 21.42 -12.42 -12.79
N ARG A 438 22.17 -12.05 -11.74
CA ARG A 438 23.57 -11.61 -11.84
C ARG A 438 24.53 -12.69 -12.34
N GLY A 439 24.18 -13.97 -12.21
CA GLY A 439 24.95 -15.11 -12.71
C GLY A 439 24.60 -15.54 -14.14
N THR A 440 23.63 -14.89 -14.80
CA THR A 440 23.10 -15.31 -16.11
C THR A 440 23.55 -14.36 -17.23
N HIS A 441 24.05 -14.89 -18.36
CA HIS A 441 24.83 -14.14 -19.38
C HIS A 441 24.33 -12.72 -19.73
N TRP A 442 23.10 -12.57 -20.24
CA TRP A 442 22.58 -11.27 -20.70
C TRP A 442 21.93 -10.44 -19.59
N LEU A 443 21.46 -11.10 -18.52
CA LEU A 443 20.89 -10.46 -17.32
C LEU A 443 21.97 -10.03 -16.32
N ALA A 444 23.24 -10.39 -16.53
CA ALA A 444 24.36 -10.06 -15.66
C ALA A 444 24.72 -8.56 -15.62
N TYR A 445 23.97 -7.67 -16.28
CA TYR A 445 24.13 -6.24 -16.08
C TYR A 445 23.35 -5.81 -14.82
N PRO A 446 23.98 -5.15 -13.82
CA PRO A 446 23.32 -4.83 -12.55
C PRO A 446 21.99 -4.09 -12.72
N ILE A 447 21.95 -3.14 -13.65
CA ILE A 447 20.76 -2.33 -13.93
C ILE A 447 19.62 -3.22 -14.48
N VAL A 448 19.92 -4.06 -15.47
CA VAL A 448 18.93 -4.95 -16.09
C VAL A 448 18.42 -5.97 -15.07
N ALA A 449 19.31 -6.63 -14.32
CA ALA A 449 18.91 -7.54 -13.25
C ALA A 449 18.04 -6.85 -12.20
N GLY A 450 18.37 -5.60 -11.83
CA GLY A 450 17.64 -4.84 -10.82
C GLY A 450 16.25 -4.44 -11.30
N LEU A 451 16.11 -4.08 -12.58
CA LEU A 451 14.80 -3.77 -13.16
C LEU A 451 13.93 -5.02 -13.27
N VAL A 452 14.49 -6.15 -13.72
CA VAL A 452 13.75 -7.42 -13.80
C VAL A 452 13.32 -7.88 -12.41
N GLN A 453 14.23 -7.94 -11.43
CA GLN A 453 13.85 -8.29 -10.06
C GLN A 453 12.86 -7.27 -9.46
N GLY A 454 13.03 -5.97 -9.74
CA GLY A 454 12.13 -4.93 -9.26
C GLY A 454 10.72 -5.09 -9.80
N PHE A 455 10.58 -5.47 -11.07
CA PHE A 455 9.29 -5.77 -11.68
C PHE A 455 8.61 -6.95 -10.98
N PHE A 456 9.30 -8.09 -10.84
CA PHE A 456 8.77 -9.28 -10.14
C PHE A 456 8.42 -8.98 -8.68
N PHE A 457 9.23 -8.15 -8.02
CA PHE A 457 8.90 -7.63 -6.69
C PHE A 457 7.57 -6.88 -6.74
N ALA A 458 7.42 -5.88 -7.60
CA ALA A 458 6.23 -5.04 -7.66
C ALA A 458 4.93 -5.81 -7.97
N VAL A 459 4.93 -6.69 -8.98
CA VAL A 459 3.69 -7.32 -9.47
C VAL A 459 3.10 -8.37 -8.54
N ILE A 460 3.88 -8.93 -7.62
CA ILE A 460 3.36 -9.89 -6.64
C ILE A 460 2.73 -9.20 -5.43
N HIS A 461 2.90 -7.89 -5.28
CA HIS A 461 2.32 -7.19 -4.14
C HIS A 461 0.90 -6.70 -4.46
N PRO A 462 0.01 -6.61 -3.45
CA PRO A 462 -1.42 -6.36 -3.65
C PRO A 462 -1.82 -4.87 -3.73
N GLN A 463 -0.93 -3.93 -4.09
CA GLN A 463 -1.24 -2.49 -4.14
C GLN A 463 -1.80 -2.01 -5.50
N GLY A 464 -2.25 -2.94 -6.33
CA GLY A 464 -2.82 -2.63 -7.64
C GLY A 464 -1.78 -2.33 -8.73
N ILE A 465 -2.23 -2.41 -9.99
CA ILE A 465 -1.37 -2.27 -11.17
C ILE A 465 -0.75 -0.87 -11.28
N LEU A 466 -1.46 0.15 -10.78
CA LEU A 466 -1.00 1.54 -10.80
C LEU A 466 0.22 1.75 -9.90
N ALA A 467 0.38 0.98 -8.81
CA ALA A 467 1.51 1.11 -7.88
C ALA A 467 2.80 0.43 -8.40
N VAL A 468 2.72 -0.39 -9.44
CA VAL A 468 3.84 -1.18 -9.97
C VAL A 468 5.10 -0.33 -10.25
N PRO A 469 5.02 0.85 -10.90
CA PRO A 469 6.20 1.68 -11.16
C PRO A 469 6.94 2.13 -9.89
N ALA A 470 6.21 2.55 -8.85
CA ALA A 470 6.80 2.98 -7.58
C ALA A 470 7.47 1.80 -6.84
N LEU A 471 6.76 0.66 -6.74
CA LEU A 471 7.30 -0.55 -6.11
C LEU A 471 8.48 -1.13 -6.88
N MET A 472 8.46 -1.07 -8.21
CA MET A 472 9.56 -1.51 -9.05
C MET A 472 10.81 -0.66 -8.84
N ALA A 473 10.65 0.66 -8.69
CA ALA A 473 11.74 1.57 -8.38
C ALA A 473 12.36 1.29 -6.99
N LEU A 474 11.55 1.03 -5.96
CA LEU A 474 12.05 0.58 -4.64
C LEU A 474 12.75 -0.79 -4.75
N GLY A 475 12.13 -1.70 -5.50
CA GLY A 475 12.65 -3.00 -5.91
C GLY A 475 14.10 -2.90 -6.39
N PHE A 476 14.29 -2.07 -7.42
CA PHE A 476 15.55 -1.75 -8.05
C PHE A 476 16.54 -1.08 -7.08
N ASN A 477 16.07 -0.12 -6.28
CA ASN A 477 16.93 0.63 -5.36
C ASN A 477 17.64 -0.29 -4.37
N PHE A 478 16.90 -1.19 -3.72
CA PHE A 478 17.51 -2.13 -2.76
C PHE A 478 18.47 -3.11 -3.46
N ALA A 479 18.23 -3.46 -4.72
CA ALA A 479 19.19 -4.24 -5.51
C ALA A 479 20.48 -3.46 -5.84
N MET A 480 20.41 -2.15 -6.06
CA MET A 480 21.62 -1.33 -6.25
C MET A 480 22.43 -1.22 -4.95
N ILE A 481 21.76 -1.16 -3.79
CA ILE A 481 22.43 -1.26 -2.48
C ILE A 481 23.10 -2.64 -2.34
N ARG A 482 22.44 -3.72 -2.77
CA ARG A 482 23.01 -5.08 -2.78
C ARG A 482 24.27 -5.17 -3.64
N GLU A 483 24.25 -4.60 -4.84
CA GLU A 483 25.38 -4.58 -5.77
C GLU A 483 26.56 -3.78 -5.19
N TRP A 484 26.28 -2.64 -4.55
CA TRP A 484 27.30 -1.82 -3.89
C TRP A 484 27.94 -2.55 -2.69
N ARG A 485 27.13 -3.18 -1.83
CA ARG A 485 27.57 -3.61 -0.50
C ARG A 485 27.95 -5.06 -0.35
N GLY A 486 27.41 -5.97 -1.16
CA GLY A 486 27.69 -7.40 -0.97
C GLY A 486 26.89 -8.03 0.19
N SER A 487 26.57 -7.26 1.24
CA SER A 487 25.73 -7.68 2.37
C SER A 487 24.25 -7.34 2.14
N LEU A 488 23.34 -8.11 2.73
CA LEU A 488 21.91 -7.78 2.80
C LEU A 488 21.56 -6.78 3.89
N ILE A 489 22.42 -6.55 4.88
CA ILE A 489 22.11 -5.68 6.04
C ILE A 489 21.72 -4.27 5.58
N GLY A 490 22.42 -3.72 4.59
CA GLY A 490 22.10 -2.40 4.03
C GLY A 490 20.74 -2.38 3.32
N CYS A 491 20.40 -3.44 2.58
CA CYS A 491 19.11 -3.57 1.91
C CYS A 491 17.97 -3.71 2.93
N MET A 492 18.14 -4.57 3.94
CA MET A 492 17.19 -4.77 5.04
C MET A 492 16.94 -3.46 5.79
N THR A 493 18.00 -2.68 6.03
CA THR A 493 17.87 -1.37 6.69
C THR A 493 17.09 -0.38 5.83
N ALA A 494 17.43 -0.26 4.54
CA ALA A 494 16.73 0.63 3.61
C ALA A 494 15.24 0.27 3.47
N HIS A 495 14.94 -1.03 3.38
CA HIS A 495 13.59 -1.54 3.29
C HIS A 495 12.81 -1.29 4.59
N ALA A 496 13.39 -1.62 5.76
CA ALA A 496 12.77 -1.35 7.05
C ALA A 496 12.49 0.15 7.26
N LEU A 497 13.38 1.03 6.83
CA LEU A 497 13.17 2.48 6.88
C LEU A 497 12.03 2.94 5.98
N ASN A 498 11.95 2.43 4.75
CA ASN A 498 10.87 2.75 3.84
C ASN A 498 9.52 2.33 4.42
N ASN A 499 9.40 1.07 4.87
CA ASN A 499 8.16 0.53 5.41
C ASN A 499 7.79 1.20 6.73
N GLY A 500 8.78 1.40 7.62
CA GLY A 500 8.57 2.11 8.87
C GLY A 500 8.11 3.54 8.65
N PHE A 501 8.65 4.26 7.66
CA PHE A 501 8.19 5.60 7.33
C PHE A 501 6.73 5.59 6.86
N VAL A 502 6.39 4.78 5.85
CA VAL A 502 5.03 4.70 5.30
C VAL A 502 4.02 4.28 6.38
N PHE A 503 4.34 3.24 7.15
CA PHE A 503 3.45 2.74 8.20
C PHE A 503 3.32 3.72 9.36
N THR A 504 4.40 4.41 9.76
CA THR A 504 4.31 5.48 10.77
C THR A 504 3.41 6.61 10.32
N MET A 505 3.52 7.03 9.05
CA MET A 505 2.63 8.05 8.49
C MET A 505 1.17 7.59 8.50
N LEU A 506 0.91 6.33 8.14
CA LEU A 506 -0.42 5.73 8.21
C LEU A 506 -0.99 5.78 9.63
N LEU A 507 -0.23 5.36 10.65
CA LEU A 507 -0.68 5.38 12.05
C LEU A 507 -1.00 6.80 12.54
N PHE A 508 -0.13 7.76 12.25
CA PHE A 508 -0.38 9.16 12.62
C PHE A 508 -1.60 9.76 11.90
N ALA A 509 -1.86 9.33 10.67
CA ALA A 509 -3.00 9.81 9.89
C ALA A 509 -4.33 9.21 10.39
N ILE A 510 -4.32 7.94 10.84
CA ILE A 510 -5.47 7.29 11.48
C ILE A 510 -5.81 7.97 12.82
N GLY A 511 -4.78 8.30 13.60
CA GLY A 511 -4.89 9.08 14.82
C GLY A 511 -4.35 8.34 16.04
#